data_AF-A0A1Y0L214-F1
#
_entry.id   AF-A0A1Y0L214-F1
#
_cell.length_a   1.000
_cell.length_b   1.000
_cell.length_c   1.000
_cell.angle_alpha   90.00
_cell.angle_beta   90.00
_cell.angle_gamma   90.00
#
_symmetry.space_group_name_H-M   'P 1'
#
loop_
_entity.id
_entity.type
_entity.pdbx_description
1 polymer ?
#
loop_
_entity_poly.entity_id
_entity_poly.type
_entity_poly.pdbx_seq_one_letter_code
_entity_poly.pdbx_strand_id
1 'polypeptide(L)'
;MFELFNKGLINKKSLLILNYAKLNITEKQLAIILLILELSNDEAKSFTPSQLSEYMTMDRDAIEKEMSYLVNKNLVSIEQKNRRSVLNFTPLFTRILIALEEELSKNSTQDNFDYISKIVAQKLTTAQVDELNEFLDKGISQQKVKALIIEKQIKNYPDLIKELNLLLKTNKPLKITKYNWLND
;
A
#
# COMPACT_ATOMS: atom_id res chain seq x y z
N MET A 1 2.73 12.72 -6.42
CA MET A 1 1.36 12.73 -5.83
C MET A 1 1.38 12.55 -4.31
N PHE A 2 2.29 11.71 -3.78
CA PHE A 2 2.50 11.45 -2.35
C PHE A 2 2.66 12.68 -1.45
N GLU A 3 3.41 13.71 -1.88
CA GLU A 3 3.63 14.91 -1.06
C GLU A 3 2.33 15.70 -0.83
N LEU A 4 1.48 15.83 -1.86
CA LEU A 4 0.18 16.48 -1.76
C LEU A 4 -0.79 15.70 -0.86
N PHE A 5 -0.73 14.36 -0.94
CA PHE A 5 -1.49 13.48 -0.06
C PHE A 5 -1.07 13.64 1.42
N ASN A 6 0.23 13.64 1.69
CA ASN A 6 0.76 13.80 3.05
C ASN A 6 0.50 15.20 3.64
N LYS A 7 0.42 16.23 2.79
CA LYS A 7 0.03 17.59 3.19
C LYS A 7 -1.48 17.76 3.42
N GLY A 8 -2.28 16.71 3.25
CA GLY A 8 -3.74 16.75 3.46
C GLY A 8 -4.52 17.49 2.36
N LEU A 9 -3.85 17.83 1.24
CA LEU A 9 -4.47 18.55 0.12
C LEU A 9 -5.31 17.61 -0.77
N ILE A 10 -5.19 16.29 -0.57
CA ILE A 10 -6.01 15.28 -1.25
C ILE A 10 -6.98 14.68 -0.23
N ASN A 11 -8.28 14.78 -0.53
CA ASN A 11 -9.31 14.15 0.29
C ASN A 11 -9.22 12.62 0.21
N LYS A 12 -8.92 11.97 1.34
CA LYS A 12 -8.75 10.51 1.44
C LYS A 12 -10.00 9.73 1.03
N LYS A 13 -11.19 10.20 1.42
CA LYS A 13 -12.47 9.53 1.10
C LYS A 13 -12.74 9.60 -0.39
N SER A 14 -12.61 10.77 -1.00
CA SER A 14 -12.77 10.95 -2.45
C SER A 14 -11.74 10.13 -3.24
N LEU A 15 -10.48 10.15 -2.82
CA LEU A 15 -9.42 9.36 -3.46
C LEU A 15 -9.76 7.87 -3.42
N LEU A 16 -10.25 7.37 -2.28
CA LEU A 16 -10.65 5.97 -2.14
C LEU A 16 -11.86 5.63 -3.03
N ILE A 17 -12.94 6.41 -2.95
CA ILE A 17 -14.19 6.16 -3.70
C ILE A 17 -13.94 6.10 -5.21
N LEU A 18 -13.07 6.95 -5.73
CA LEU A 18 -12.81 7.01 -7.17
C LEU A 18 -11.84 5.93 -7.67
N ASN A 19 -11.14 5.22 -6.77
CA ASN A 19 -10.02 4.36 -7.16
C ASN A 19 -10.01 2.97 -6.50
N TYR A 20 -10.94 2.64 -5.60
CA TYR A 20 -10.96 1.36 -4.88
C TYR A 20 -10.96 0.14 -5.83
N ALA A 21 -11.70 0.23 -6.93
CA ALA A 21 -11.81 -0.85 -7.93
C ALA A 21 -10.45 -1.22 -8.54
N LYS A 22 -9.50 -0.27 -8.64
CA LYS A 22 -8.13 -0.51 -9.15
C LYS A 22 -7.35 -1.50 -8.28
N LEU A 23 -7.77 -1.69 -7.04
CA LEU A 23 -7.14 -2.60 -6.08
C LEU A 23 -7.97 -3.86 -5.81
N ASN A 24 -8.96 -4.16 -6.65
CA ASN A 24 -9.91 -5.27 -6.46
C ASN A 24 -10.61 -5.24 -5.09
N ILE A 25 -10.89 -4.03 -4.61
CA ILE A 25 -11.69 -3.81 -3.41
C ILE A 25 -13.16 -3.85 -3.82
N THR A 26 -14.00 -4.54 -3.05
CA THR A 26 -15.46 -4.60 -3.29
C THR A 26 -16.17 -3.42 -2.63
N GLU A 27 -17.41 -3.15 -3.01
CA GLU A 27 -18.23 -2.10 -2.40
C GLU A 27 -18.46 -2.35 -0.90
N LYS A 28 -18.55 -3.63 -0.49
CA LYS A 28 -18.64 -4.02 0.93
C LYS A 28 -17.39 -3.60 1.71
N GLN A 29 -16.21 -3.91 1.15
CA GLN A 29 -14.93 -3.53 1.74
C GLN A 29 -14.73 -2.02 1.74
N LEU A 30 -15.13 -1.35 0.66
CA LEU A 30 -15.14 0.11 0.58
C LEU A 30 -15.99 0.73 1.69
N ALA A 31 -17.21 0.23 1.88
CA ALA A 31 -18.11 0.71 2.93
C ALA A 31 -17.50 0.53 4.33
N ILE A 32 -16.90 -0.63 4.61
CA ILE A 32 -16.17 -0.88 5.87
C ILE A 32 -15.06 0.17 6.08
N ILE A 33 -14.22 0.39 5.06
CA ILE A 33 -13.10 1.34 5.16
C ILE A 33 -13.62 2.77 5.37
N LEU A 34 -14.64 3.19 4.62
CA LEU A 34 -15.23 4.53 4.74
C LEU A 34 -15.86 4.74 6.11
N LEU A 35 -16.58 3.75 6.63
CA LEU A 35 -17.18 3.81 7.96
C LEU A 35 -16.10 3.93 9.04
N ILE A 36 -15.03 3.14 8.94
CA ILE A 36 -13.88 3.28 9.84
C ILE A 36 -13.28 4.67 9.71
N LEU A 37 -13.05 5.20 8.51
CA LEU A 37 -12.48 6.54 8.31
C LEU A 37 -13.40 7.68 8.79
N GLU A 38 -14.71 7.47 8.81
CA GLU A 38 -15.70 8.42 9.35
C GLU A 38 -15.70 8.40 10.87
N LEU A 39 -15.78 7.20 11.46
CA LEU A 39 -15.88 7.04 12.90
C LEU A 39 -14.53 7.24 13.60
N SER A 40 -13.42 7.12 12.86
CA SER A 40 -12.08 7.29 13.40
C SER A 40 -11.73 8.75 13.64
N ASN A 41 -11.44 9.08 14.89
CA ASN A 41 -10.80 10.34 15.29
C ASN A 41 -9.29 10.11 15.45
N ASP A 42 -8.47 11.16 15.54
CA ASP A 42 -7.00 11.06 15.64
C ASP A 42 -6.49 10.17 16.80
N GLU A 43 -7.35 9.90 17.80
CA GLU A 43 -7.06 9.07 18.98
C GLU A 43 -7.66 7.66 18.94
N ALA A 44 -8.60 7.36 18.04
CA ALA A 44 -9.36 6.10 18.05
C ALA A 44 -9.61 5.56 16.63
N LYS A 45 -8.65 4.75 16.13
CA LYS A 45 -8.79 3.93 14.92
C LYS A 45 -8.94 2.44 15.25
N SER A 46 -9.56 2.16 16.39
CA SER A 46 -9.82 0.81 16.90
C SER A 46 -11.30 0.55 16.69
N PHE A 47 -11.64 -0.21 15.65
CA PHE A 47 -13.00 -0.64 15.38
C PHE A 47 -13.05 -2.15 15.31
N THR A 48 -14.02 -2.74 16.01
CA THR A 48 -14.30 -4.17 15.94
C THR A 48 -15.39 -4.45 14.91
N PRO A 49 -15.43 -5.68 14.35
CA PRO A 49 -16.52 -6.09 13.45
C PRO A 49 -17.92 -5.91 14.07
N SER A 50 -18.05 -6.13 15.39
CA SER A 50 -19.30 -5.92 16.12
C SER A 50 -19.77 -4.46 16.07
N GLN A 51 -18.87 -3.52 16.32
CA GLN A 51 -19.19 -2.09 16.26
C GLN A 51 -19.59 -1.66 14.84
N LEU A 52 -18.94 -2.20 13.82
CA LEU A 52 -19.26 -1.88 12.43
C LEU A 52 -20.61 -2.47 12.01
N SER A 53 -21.01 -3.62 12.56
CA SER A 53 -22.29 -4.26 12.27
C SER A 53 -23.51 -3.44 12.71
N GLU A 54 -23.32 -2.51 13.67
CA GLU A 54 -24.39 -1.59 14.09
C GLU A 54 -24.78 -0.58 13.00
N TYR A 55 -23.88 -0.32 12.05
CA TYR A 55 -24.05 0.67 10.98
C TYR A 55 -24.18 0.02 9.59
N MET A 56 -24.15 -1.31 9.51
CA MET A 56 -24.17 -2.04 8.25
C MET A 56 -25.23 -3.13 8.28
N THR A 57 -25.75 -3.50 7.11
CA THR A 57 -26.64 -4.66 6.97
C THR A 57 -25.89 -5.99 7.00
N MET A 58 -24.57 -5.96 7.23
CA MET A 58 -23.72 -7.14 7.30
C MET A 58 -23.61 -7.60 8.75
N ASP A 59 -23.66 -8.90 8.96
CA ASP A 59 -23.35 -9.47 10.28
C ASP A 59 -21.85 -9.32 10.60
N ARG A 60 -21.55 -9.52 11.89
CA ARG A 60 -20.21 -9.46 12.45
C ARG A 60 -19.23 -10.37 11.68
N ASP A 61 -19.62 -11.61 11.39
CA ASP A 61 -18.73 -12.63 10.82
C ASP A 61 -18.36 -12.28 9.36
N ALA A 62 -19.31 -11.75 8.60
CA ALA A 62 -19.10 -11.24 7.26
C ALA A 62 -18.15 -10.04 7.26
N ILE A 63 -18.31 -9.11 8.21
CA ILE A 63 -17.40 -7.97 8.35
C ILE A 63 -15.99 -8.44 8.71
N GLU A 64 -15.86 -9.40 9.65
CA GLU A 64 -14.58 -9.98 10.05
C GLU A 64 -13.86 -10.65 8.86
N LYS A 65 -14.61 -11.36 8.01
CA LYS A 65 -14.08 -11.98 6.79
C LYS A 65 -13.54 -10.94 5.80
N GLU A 66 -14.30 -9.87 5.56
CA GLU A 66 -13.86 -8.79 4.66
C GLU A 66 -12.65 -8.03 5.21
N MET A 67 -12.63 -7.75 6.51
CA MET A 67 -11.46 -7.13 7.16
C MET A 67 -10.22 -8.02 7.08
N SER A 68 -10.38 -9.33 7.32
CA SER A 68 -9.29 -10.30 7.20
C SER A 68 -8.75 -10.35 5.78
N TYR A 69 -9.61 -10.27 4.76
CA TYR A 69 -9.19 -10.18 3.37
C TYR A 69 -8.31 -8.94 3.12
N LEU A 70 -8.74 -7.76 3.59
CA LEU A 70 -7.99 -6.52 3.44
C LEU A 70 -6.60 -6.57 4.10
N VAL A 71 -6.51 -7.20 5.28
CA VAL A 71 -5.24 -7.41 5.99
C VAL A 71 -4.36 -8.41 5.22
N ASN A 72 -4.90 -9.55 4.81
CA ASN A 72 -4.17 -10.57 4.07
C ASN A 72 -3.65 -10.07 2.71
N LYS A 73 -4.33 -9.10 2.11
CA LYS A 73 -3.90 -8.43 0.86
C LYS A 73 -2.90 -7.29 1.10
N ASN A 74 -2.43 -7.07 2.33
CA ASN A 74 -1.56 -5.96 2.71
C ASN A 74 -2.12 -4.58 2.29
N LEU A 75 -3.46 -4.45 2.25
CA LEU A 75 -4.15 -3.17 2.03
C LEU A 75 -4.30 -2.43 3.36
N VAL A 76 -4.44 -3.17 4.46
CA VAL A 76 -4.56 -2.63 5.81
C VAL A 76 -3.54 -3.32 6.70
N SER A 77 -2.83 -2.56 7.53
CA SER A 77 -1.99 -3.11 8.59
C SER A 77 -2.58 -2.84 9.96
N ILE A 78 -2.24 -3.67 10.94
CA ILE A 78 -2.63 -3.49 12.34
C ILE A 78 -1.40 -2.99 13.10
N GLU A 79 -1.53 -1.83 13.74
CA GLU A 79 -0.51 -1.22 14.58
C GLU A 79 -0.91 -1.26 16.04
N GLN A 80 0.07 -1.33 16.94
CA GLN A 80 -0.16 -1.22 18.38
C GLN A 80 0.14 0.22 18.82
N LYS A 81 -0.87 0.94 19.31
CA LYS A 81 -0.72 2.26 19.93
C LYS A 81 -1.31 2.24 21.33
N ASN A 82 -0.50 2.55 22.34
CA ASN A 82 -0.94 2.66 23.74
C ASN A 82 -1.80 1.47 24.21
N ARG A 83 -1.37 0.23 23.89
CA ARG A 83 -2.06 -1.04 24.19
C ARG A 83 -3.38 -1.28 23.43
N ARG A 84 -3.69 -0.47 22.41
CA ARG A 84 -4.82 -0.67 21.51
C ARG A 84 -4.34 -1.02 20.10
N SER A 85 -5.02 -1.98 19.49
CA SER A 85 -4.86 -2.31 18.08
C SER A 85 -5.54 -1.24 17.22
N VAL A 86 -4.80 -0.67 16.28
CA VAL A 86 -5.23 0.41 15.40
C VAL A 86 -5.07 -0.02 13.95
N LEU A 87 -6.12 0.16 13.15
CA LEU A 87 -6.04 -0.08 11.71
C LEU A 87 -5.30 1.07 11.02
N ASN A 88 -4.28 0.72 10.24
CA ASN A 88 -3.53 1.63 9.41
C ASN A 88 -3.83 1.39 7.93
N PHE A 89 -4.44 2.40 7.29
CA PHE A 89 -4.78 2.43 5.87
C PHE A 89 -3.69 3.05 4.97
N THR A 90 -2.53 3.40 5.53
CA THR A 90 -1.40 3.92 4.73
C THR A 90 -1.00 2.99 3.59
N PRO A 91 -0.96 1.65 3.75
CA PRO A 91 -0.66 0.73 2.65
C PRO A 91 -1.67 0.82 1.50
N LEU A 92 -2.97 0.90 1.82
CA LEU A 92 -4.05 1.09 0.86
C LEU A 92 -3.85 2.34 0.01
N PHE A 93 -3.69 3.49 0.65
CA PHE A 93 -3.53 4.76 -0.08
C PHE A 93 -2.23 4.81 -0.87
N THR A 94 -1.17 4.19 -0.36
CA THR A 94 0.09 4.05 -1.08
C THR A 94 -0.11 3.27 -2.38
N ARG A 95 -0.81 2.14 -2.34
CA ARG A 95 -1.13 1.36 -3.54
C ARG A 95 -2.03 2.11 -4.53
N ILE A 96 -3.00 2.88 -4.06
CA ILE A 96 -3.82 3.74 -4.94
C ILE A 96 -2.95 4.76 -5.66
N LEU A 97 -2.07 5.44 -4.93
CA LEU A 97 -1.18 6.45 -5.51
C LEU A 97 -0.21 5.84 -6.53
N ILE A 98 0.31 4.64 -6.26
CA ILE A 98 1.15 3.90 -7.21
C ILE A 98 0.35 3.57 -8.48
N ALA A 99 -0.85 3.01 -8.35
CA ALA A 99 -1.68 2.66 -9.51
C ALA A 99 -2.00 3.88 -10.38
N LEU A 100 -2.26 5.04 -9.75
CA LEU A 100 -2.48 6.31 -10.45
C LEU A 100 -1.21 6.83 -11.13
N GLU A 101 -0.06 6.77 -10.45
CA GLU A 101 1.23 7.15 -11.03
C GLU A 101 1.60 6.24 -12.22
N GLU A 102 1.30 4.95 -12.14
CA GLU A 102 1.50 3.99 -13.22
C GLU A 102 0.57 4.25 -14.41
N GLU A 103 -0.71 4.55 -14.19
CA GLU A 103 -1.63 4.93 -15.27
C GLU A 103 -1.20 6.21 -15.98
N LEU A 104 -0.77 7.23 -15.23
CA LEU A 104 -0.17 8.43 -15.81
C LEU A 104 1.12 8.11 -16.58
N SER A 105 1.82 7.04 -16.21
CA SER A 105 3.02 6.54 -16.87
C SER A 105 2.75 5.55 -18.01
N LYS A 106 1.52 5.06 -18.24
CA LYS A 106 1.21 4.09 -19.31
C LYS A 106 1.35 4.66 -20.73
N ASN A 107 1.62 5.96 -20.86
CA ASN A 107 2.19 6.53 -22.07
C ASN A 107 3.71 6.21 -22.25
N SER A 108 4.32 5.34 -21.42
CA SER A 108 5.77 5.05 -21.41
C SER A 108 6.17 3.60 -21.07
N THR A 109 5.25 2.64 -20.91
CA THR A 109 5.57 1.32 -20.31
C THR A 109 6.49 0.41 -21.13
N GLN A 110 6.57 0.56 -22.46
CA GLN A 110 7.56 -0.16 -23.27
C GLN A 110 8.99 0.38 -23.05
N ASP A 111 9.14 1.61 -22.55
CA ASP A 111 10.43 2.30 -22.36
C ASP A 111 11.05 2.10 -20.96
N ASN A 112 10.36 1.47 -20.01
CA ASN A 112 10.72 1.58 -18.59
C ASN A 112 11.77 0.58 -18.07
N PHE A 113 11.63 -0.72 -18.36
CA PHE A 113 12.72 -1.69 -18.07
C PHE A 113 13.88 -1.52 -19.03
N ASP A 114 13.62 -1.03 -20.25
CA ASP A 114 14.65 -0.60 -21.19
C ASP A 114 15.46 0.56 -20.61
N TYR A 115 14.84 1.53 -19.94
CA TYR A 115 15.55 2.61 -19.25
C TYR A 115 16.44 2.11 -18.11
N ILE A 116 15.93 1.21 -17.27
CA ILE A 116 16.74 0.60 -16.19
C ILE A 116 17.90 -0.20 -16.80
N SER A 117 17.63 -1.00 -17.84
CA SER A 117 18.65 -1.79 -18.55
C SER A 117 19.73 -0.91 -19.20
N LYS A 118 19.31 0.23 -19.78
CA LYS A 118 20.22 1.21 -20.40
C LYS A 118 21.12 1.90 -19.36
N ILE A 119 20.60 2.25 -18.19
CA ILE A 119 21.40 2.93 -17.15
C ILE A 119 22.31 1.98 -16.39
N VAL A 120 21.81 0.78 -16.11
CA VAL A 120 22.58 -0.28 -15.45
C VAL A 120 23.61 -0.92 -16.41
N ALA A 121 23.65 -0.44 -17.67
CA ALA A 121 24.52 -0.89 -18.75
C ALA A 121 24.52 -2.43 -18.95
N GLN A 122 23.42 -3.07 -18.57
CA GLN A 122 23.27 -4.51 -18.57
C GLN A 122 21.84 -4.86 -18.97
N LYS A 123 21.70 -5.83 -19.88
CA LYS A 123 20.40 -6.43 -20.16
C LYS A 123 19.96 -7.20 -18.93
N LEU A 124 18.86 -6.78 -18.31
CA LEU A 124 18.31 -7.49 -17.16
C LEU A 124 17.92 -8.90 -17.58
N THR A 125 18.30 -9.88 -16.77
CA THR A 125 17.82 -11.26 -16.91
C THR A 125 16.38 -11.36 -16.42
N THR A 126 15.64 -12.40 -16.84
CA THR A 126 14.26 -12.63 -16.40
C THR A 126 14.15 -12.66 -14.87
N ALA A 127 15.11 -13.32 -14.19
CA ALA A 127 15.16 -13.38 -12.73
C ALA A 127 15.33 -12.00 -12.07
N GLN A 128 16.10 -11.09 -12.69
CA GLN A 128 16.28 -9.73 -12.19
C GLN A 128 15.03 -8.86 -12.41
N VAL A 129 14.31 -9.09 -13.51
CA VAL A 129 13.01 -8.44 -13.73
C VAL A 129 11.99 -8.91 -12.70
N ASP A 130 11.94 -10.21 -12.42
CA ASP A 130 11.06 -10.78 -11.40
C ASP A 130 11.39 -10.23 -10.00
N GLU A 131 12.67 -10.15 -9.65
CA GLU A 131 13.11 -9.55 -8.38
C GLU A 131 12.70 -8.08 -8.27
N LEU A 132 12.86 -7.28 -9.34
CA LEU A 132 12.39 -5.89 -9.36
C LEU A 132 10.86 -5.80 -9.22
N ASN A 133 10.12 -6.70 -9.86
CA ASN A 133 8.66 -6.77 -9.72
C ASN A 133 8.25 -7.04 -8.26
N GLU A 134 9.01 -7.86 -7.52
CA GLU A 134 8.74 -8.04 -6.09
C GLU A 134 8.87 -6.73 -5.29
N PHE A 135 9.79 -5.84 -5.65
CA PHE A 135 9.90 -4.53 -5.00
C PHE A 135 8.70 -3.63 -5.33
N LEU A 136 8.16 -3.74 -6.54
CA LEU A 136 6.92 -3.05 -6.92
C LEU A 136 5.73 -3.57 -6.09
N ASP A 137 5.62 -4.90 -5.95
CA ASP A 137 4.59 -5.55 -5.13
C ASP A 137 4.68 -5.17 -3.64
N LYS A 138 5.89 -4.89 -3.17
CA LYS A 138 6.21 -4.39 -1.81
C LYS A 138 5.99 -2.87 -1.66
N GLY A 139 5.50 -2.18 -2.71
CA GLY A 139 5.05 -0.79 -2.65
C GLY A 139 6.07 0.26 -3.05
N ILE A 140 7.14 -0.10 -3.79
CA ILE A 140 8.06 0.87 -4.39
C ILE A 140 7.60 1.14 -5.83
N SER A 141 7.21 2.37 -6.17
CA SER A 141 6.83 2.68 -7.57
C SER A 141 8.04 2.69 -8.51
N GLN A 142 7.83 2.36 -9.78
CA GLN A 142 8.89 2.42 -10.81
C GLN A 142 9.52 3.83 -10.93
N GLN A 143 8.72 4.90 -10.78
CA GLN A 143 9.25 6.26 -10.79
C GLN A 143 10.22 6.49 -9.63
N LYS A 144 9.93 5.92 -8.45
CA LYS A 144 10.81 6.00 -7.29
C LYS A 144 12.11 5.23 -7.52
N VAL A 145 12.05 4.09 -8.21
CA VAL A 145 13.24 3.36 -8.67
C VAL A 145 14.07 4.25 -9.61
N LYS A 146 13.46 4.89 -10.60
CA LYS A 146 14.17 5.81 -11.53
C LYS A 146 14.78 7.01 -10.82
N ALA A 147 14.03 7.65 -9.93
CA ALA A 147 14.50 8.78 -9.15
C ALA A 147 15.69 8.38 -8.28
N LEU A 148 15.63 7.20 -7.64
CA LEU A 148 16.72 6.65 -6.83
C LEU A 148 17.99 6.42 -7.66
N ILE A 149 17.84 5.85 -8.86
CA ILE A 149 18.96 5.64 -9.79
C ILE A 149 19.63 6.98 -10.14
N ILE A 150 18.85 8.01 -10.46
CA ILE A 150 19.36 9.34 -10.82
C ILE A 150 20.01 10.04 -9.62
N GLU A 151 19.33 10.07 -8.47
CA GLU A 151 19.77 10.74 -7.25
C GLU A 151 21.07 10.13 -6.71
N LYS A 152 21.15 8.79 -6.69
CA LYS A 152 22.30 8.05 -6.16
C LYS A 152 23.33 7.70 -7.23
N GLN A 153 23.12 8.14 -8.48
CA GLN A 153 24.02 7.87 -9.62
C GLN A 153 24.37 6.38 -9.75
N ILE A 154 23.35 5.52 -9.62
CA ILE A 154 23.51 4.07 -9.62
C ILE A 154 23.84 3.60 -11.04
N LYS A 155 24.93 2.82 -11.19
CA LYS A 155 25.43 2.37 -12.49
C LYS A 155 25.38 0.85 -12.68
N ASN A 156 25.05 0.09 -11.65
CA ASN A 156 25.01 -1.37 -11.71
C ASN A 156 23.82 -1.95 -10.91
N TYR A 157 23.43 -3.17 -11.24
CA TYR A 157 22.26 -3.82 -10.66
C TYR A 157 22.43 -4.14 -9.16
N PRO A 158 23.59 -4.66 -8.69
CA PRO A 158 23.80 -4.91 -7.27
C PRO A 158 23.59 -3.68 -6.38
N ASP A 159 24.08 -2.52 -6.81
CA ASP A 159 23.91 -1.26 -6.06
C ASP A 159 22.45 -0.81 -6.04
N LEU A 160 21.70 -1.02 -7.13
CA LEU A 160 20.26 -0.77 -7.17
C LEU A 160 19.52 -1.60 -6.13
N ILE A 161 19.77 -2.91 -6.09
CA ILE A 161 19.13 -3.83 -5.14
C ILE A 161 19.48 -3.47 -3.70
N LYS A 162 20.73 -3.06 -3.44
CA LYS A 162 21.15 -2.62 -2.11
C LYS A 162 20.34 -1.42 -1.61
N GLU A 163 20.16 -0.40 -2.46
CA GLU A 163 19.40 0.80 -2.11
C GLU A 163 17.89 0.53 -2.01
N LEU A 164 17.32 -0.32 -2.88
CA LEU A 164 15.93 -0.74 -2.79
C LEU A 164 15.64 -1.51 -1.49
N ASN A 165 16.57 -2.38 -1.08
CA ASN A 165 16.48 -3.07 0.20
C ASN A 165 16.61 -2.11 1.39
N LEU A 166 17.45 -1.07 1.28
CA LEU A 166 17.56 -0.04 2.30
C LEU A 166 16.22 0.71 2.44
N LEU A 167 15.61 1.10 1.32
CA LEU A 167 14.29 1.73 1.27
C LEU A 167 13.18 0.86 1.86
N LEU A 168 13.21 -0.46 1.63
CA LEU A 168 12.25 -1.37 2.27
C LEU A 168 12.47 -1.49 3.78
N LYS A 169 13.73 -1.48 4.25
CA LYS A 169 14.04 -1.57 5.70
C LYS A 169 13.60 -0.32 6.46
N THR A 170 13.75 0.88 5.89
CA THR A 170 13.23 2.12 6.47
C THR A 170 11.70 2.20 6.42
N ASN A 171 11.04 1.43 5.54
CA ASN A 171 9.59 1.37 5.42
C ASN A 171 8.95 0.11 6.03
N LYS A 172 9.66 -0.72 6.81
CA LYS A 172 9.08 -1.93 7.40
C LYS A 172 7.99 -1.58 8.43
N PRO A 173 6.72 -1.98 8.24
CA PRO A 173 5.83 -2.15 9.37
C PRO A 173 6.34 -3.31 10.24
N LEU A 174 6.26 -3.13 11.55
CA LEU A 174 6.60 -4.14 12.56
C LEU A 174 5.86 -5.46 12.28
N LYS A 175 6.56 -6.59 12.50
CA LYS A 175 6.04 -7.95 12.31
C LYS A 175 4.67 -8.12 13.00
N ILE A 176 3.66 -8.43 12.21
CA ILE A 176 2.31 -8.76 12.67
C ILE A 176 2.34 -10.18 13.26
N THR A 177 2.19 -10.29 14.58
CA THR A 177 1.73 -11.54 15.21
C THR A 177 0.24 -11.69 14.92
N LYS A 178 -0.19 -12.89 14.53
CA LYS A 178 -1.62 -13.23 14.37
C LYS A 178 -2.37 -12.85 15.64
N TYR A 179 -3.13 -11.77 15.59
CA TYR A 179 -3.97 -11.34 16.72
C TYR A 179 -5.26 -12.17 16.71
N ASN A 180 -5.64 -12.64 17.90
CA ASN A 180 -6.85 -13.44 18.13
C ASN A 180 -7.91 -12.50 18.71
N TRP A 181 -8.97 -12.23 17.97
CA TRP A 181 -10.06 -11.31 18.34
C TRP A 181 -10.96 -11.85 19.46
N LEU A 182 -10.71 -13.07 19.94
CA LEU A 182 -11.53 -13.77 20.95
C LEU A 182 -11.29 -13.34 22.40
N ASN A 183 -10.44 -12.33 22.66
CA ASN A 183 -10.03 -11.97 24.02
C ASN A 183 -10.55 -10.60 24.53
N ASP A 184 -11.53 -9.99 23.86
CA ASP A 184 -12.32 -8.88 24.41
C ASP A 184 -13.82 -9.26 24.49
#